data_AF-A0A411PM60-F1
#
_entry.id   AF-A0A411PM60-F1
#
_cell.length_a   1.000
_cell.length_b   1.000
_cell.length_c   1.000
_cell.angle_alpha   90.00
_cell.angle_beta   90.00
_cell.angle_gamma   90.00
#
_symmetry.space_group_name_H-M   'P 1'
#
loop_
_entity.id
_entity.type
_entity.pdbx_description
1 polymer ?
#
loop_
_entity_poly.entity_id
_entity_poly.type
_entity_poly.pdbx_seq_one_letter_code
_entity_poly.pdbx_strand_id
1 'polypeptide(L)'
;MKYIEIDEELYSFIASKTERIGESASDILRRLLGLTVENIDQQSNVHISQPSLETKPLSNEEQNALFNKAKEAVEKLVSTKHIADVKEPQGNTAEQVAEVTSPAAGEETTKSNIVASSNDFATIVNEHLIAQQKGAVGRFMFLLQSLAQVAGDSFEQVLQVQGKGRLYFARSKQELLAASQSANPKQIEDTTYWVTTNNNTAKKRNILKEVLLQLGCDESVALSIVKHI
;
A
#
# COMPACT_ATOMS: atom_id res chain seq x y z
N MET A 1 -3.76 -0.07 22.91
CA MET A 1 -4.67 1.02 22.50
C MET A 1 -5.18 0.72 21.09
N LYS A 2 -6.34 1.27 20.69
CA LYS A 2 -6.76 1.28 19.27
C LYS A 2 -6.21 2.53 18.59
N TYR A 3 -5.88 2.43 17.30
CA TYR A 3 -5.36 3.54 16.51
C TYR A 3 -6.42 4.01 15.50
N ILE A 4 -6.43 5.31 15.23
CA ILE A 4 -7.24 5.95 14.18
C ILE A 4 -6.32 6.88 13.38
N GLU A 5 -6.54 6.97 12.07
CA GLU A 5 -5.89 7.95 11.20
C GLU A 5 -6.79 9.17 11.06
N ILE A 6 -6.20 10.37 10.99
CA ILE A 6 -6.88 11.66 10.85
C ILE A 6 -6.09 12.58 9.91
N ASP A 7 -6.77 13.54 9.30
CA ASP A 7 -6.15 14.52 8.38
C ASP A 7 -5.27 15.55 9.12
N GLU A 8 -4.30 16.15 8.41
CA GLU A 8 -3.30 17.07 8.99
C GLU A 8 -3.93 18.33 9.62
N GLU A 9 -5.03 18.84 9.06
CA GLU A 9 -5.80 19.98 9.62
C GLU A 9 -6.45 19.59 10.96
N LEU A 10 -7.09 18.42 11.02
CA LEU A 10 -7.72 17.90 12.24
C LEU A 10 -6.68 17.56 13.31
N TYR A 11 -5.54 16.99 12.92
CA TYR A 11 -4.40 16.78 13.82
C TYR A 11 -3.90 18.10 14.41
N SER A 12 -3.69 19.11 13.56
CA SER A 12 -3.23 20.44 13.99
C SER A 12 -4.24 21.11 14.92
N PHE A 13 -5.54 20.99 14.62
CA PHE A 13 -6.61 21.46 15.49
C PHE A 13 -6.59 20.76 16.85
N ILE A 14 -6.53 19.43 16.91
CA ILE A 14 -6.49 18.68 18.18
C ILE A 14 -5.23 19.06 18.98
N ALA A 15 -4.06 19.12 18.34
CA ALA A 15 -2.81 19.52 19.00
C ALA A 15 -2.88 20.95 19.57
N SER A 16 -3.53 21.89 18.88
CA SER A 16 -3.76 23.27 19.36
C SER A 16 -4.64 23.37 20.60
N LYS A 17 -5.34 22.29 20.97
CA LYS A 17 -6.23 22.22 22.14
C LYS A 17 -5.58 21.57 23.36
N THR A 18 -4.28 21.28 23.32
CA THR A 18 -3.51 20.80 24.47
C THR A 18 -3.54 21.83 25.60
N GLU A 19 -4.03 21.46 26.77
CA GLU A 19 -4.08 22.35 27.96
C GLU A 19 -3.01 22.00 28.99
N ARG A 20 -2.58 20.73 29.05
CA ARG A 20 -1.58 20.25 30.01
C ARG A 20 -0.41 19.58 29.30
N ILE A 21 0.81 19.83 29.77
CA ILE A 21 2.01 19.19 29.23
C ILE A 21 1.92 17.68 29.50
N GLY A 22 2.03 16.87 28.44
CA GLY A 22 1.90 15.41 28.52
C GLY A 22 0.45 14.87 28.48
N GLU A 23 -0.55 15.72 28.21
CA GLU A 23 -1.93 15.29 27.96
C GLU A 23 -1.99 14.34 26.74
N SER A 24 -2.72 13.22 26.84
CA SER A 24 -2.84 12.29 25.72
C SER A 24 -3.87 12.80 24.70
N ALA A 25 -3.72 12.40 23.43
CA ALA A 25 -4.72 12.71 22.39
C ALA A 25 -6.14 12.21 22.75
N SER A 26 -6.24 11.15 23.56
CA SER A 26 -7.54 10.65 24.04
C SER A 26 -8.19 11.60 25.05
N ASP A 27 -7.39 12.26 25.90
CA ASP A 27 -7.90 13.17 26.93
C ASP A 27 -8.34 14.50 26.31
N ILE A 28 -7.56 15.02 25.36
CA ILE A 28 -7.93 16.18 24.54
C ILE A 28 -9.27 15.91 23.83
N LEU A 29 -9.40 14.77 23.16
CA LEU A 29 -10.64 14.40 22.44
C LEU A 29 -11.83 14.22 23.38
N ARG A 30 -11.66 13.61 24.56
CA ARG A 30 -12.74 13.46 25.55
C ARG A 30 -13.26 14.83 26.03
N ARG A 31 -12.35 15.76 26.33
CA ARG A 31 -12.69 17.15 26.71
C ARG A 31 -13.43 17.88 25.60
N LEU A 32 -12.93 17.81 24.35
CA LEU A 32 -13.57 18.45 23.20
C LEU A 32 -14.97 17.88 22.87
N LEU A 33 -15.21 16.60 23.17
CA LEU A 33 -16.48 15.91 22.92
C LEU A 33 -17.43 15.92 24.13
N GLY A 34 -17.08 16.58 25.23
CA GLY A 34 -17.91 16.63 26.45
C GLY A 34 -18.08 15.28 27.15
N LEU A 35 -17.18 14.32 26.93
CA LEU A 35 -17.23 13.00 27.54
C LEU A 35 -16.75 13.10 29.00
N THR A 36 -17.64 12.77 29.94
CA THR A 36 -17.37 12.87 31.39
C THR A 36 -16.24 11.95 31.82
N VAL A 37 -15.26 12.51 32.53
CA VAL A 37 -14.10 11.79 33.04
C VAL A 37 -14.42 11.16 34.40
N GLU A 38 -14.64 9.86 34.43
CA GLU A 38 -14.37 9.08 35.64
C GLU A 38 -12.84 9.01 35.80
N ASN A 39 -12.32 9.64 36.86
CA ASN A 39 -10.90 9.58 37.19
C ASN A 39 -10.55 8.17 37.70
N ILE A 40 -10.18 7.29 36.77
CA ILE A 40 -9.39 6.11 37.10
C ILE A 40 -7.94 6.60 37.20
N ASP A 41 -7.41 6.69 38.43
CA ASP A 41 -6.02 7.07 38.70
C ASP A 41 -5.06 6.15 37.92
N GLN A 42 -4.53 6.65 36.80
CA GLN A 42 -3.46 5.98 36.08
C GLN A 42 -2.13 6.39 36.69
N GLN A 43 -1.57 5.48 37.49
CA GLN A 43 -0.26 5.61 38.10
C GLN A 43 0.78 6.11 37.09
N SER A 44 1.55 7.11 37.52
CA SER A 44 2.64 7.70 36.76
C SER A 44 3.58 6.64 36.21
N ASN A 45 3.67 6.51 34.89
CA ASN A 45 4.77 5.78 34.25
C ASN A 45 5.64 6.74 33.45
N VAL A 46 6.78 7.09 34.03
CA VAL A 46 7.79 7.97 33.43
C VAL A 46 8.55 7.19 32.36
N HIS A 47 8.18 7.35 31.09
CA HIS A 47 9.04 6.93 29.99
C HIS A 47 8.85 7.76 28.71
N ILE A 48 9.19 9.05 28.79
CA ILE A 48 9.51 9.84 27.59
C ILE A 48 11.00 9.65 27.28
N SER A 49 11.32 9.54 25.98
CA SER A 49 12.67 9.38 25.40
C SER A 49 13.22 7.94 25.31
N GLN A 50 12.74 7.17 24.34
CA GLN A 50 13.63 6.30 23.54
C GLN A 50 13.01 5.95 22.17
N PRO A 51 13.62 6.39 21.06
CA PRO A 51 13.34 5.86 19.73
C PRO A 51 14.34 4.74 19.39
N SER A 52 14.14 3.53 19.92
CA SER A 52 14.68 2.30 19.31
C SER A 52 13.73 1.13 19.51
N LEU A 53 13.32 0.50 18.40
CA LEU A 53 12.64 -0.79 18.43
C LEU A 53 13.68 -1.91 18.34
N GLU A 54 14.46 -2.07 19.40
CA GLU A 54 15.23 -3.29 19.64
C GLU A 54 14.50 -4.16 20.65
N THR A 55 13.50 -4.89 20.14
CA THR A 55 13.10 -6.14 20.79
C THR A 55 14.29 -7.09 20.69
N LYS A 56 14.85 -7.48 21.85
CA LYS A 56 15.88 -8.54 21.95
C LYS A 56 15.52 -9.70 20.99
N PRO A 57 16.42 -10.13 20.09
CA PRO A 57 16.17 -11.34 19.32
C PRO A 57 16.08 -12.51 20.29
N LEU A 58 15.01 -13.31 20.19
CA LEU A 58 14.93 -14.61 20.84
C LEU A 58 16.10 -15.46 20.34
N SER A 59 16.69 -16.27 21.22
CA SER A 59 17.85 -17.07 20.83
C SER A 59 17.46 -18.09 19.76
N ASN A 60 18.42 -18.48 18.91
CA ASN A 60 18.18 -19.46 17.86
C ASN A 60 17.68 -20.81 18.42
N GLU A 61 18.02 -21.15 19.67
CA GLU A 61 17.52 -22.35 20.35
C GLU A 61 16.03 -22.27 20.68
N GLU A 62 15.51 -21.12 21.10
CA GLU A 62 14.08 -20.94 21.37
C GLU A 62 13.24 -21.05 20.08
N GLN A 63 13.75 -20.48 18.97
CA GLN A 63 13.10 -20.57 17.66
C GLN A 63 13.14 -22.00 17.11
N ASN A 64 14.28 -22.69 17.21
CA ASN A 64 14.44 -24.08 16.78
C ASN A 64 13.58 -25.04 17.62
N ALA A 65 13.48 -24.83 18.93
CA ALA A 65 12.61 -25.61 19.81
C ALA A 65 11.12 -25.46 19.43
N LEU A 66 10.68 -24.23 19.10
CA LEU A 66 9.31 -23.98 18.66
C LEU A 66 9.02 -24.63 17.29
N PHE A 67 9.98 -24.57 16.36
CA PHE A 67 9.87 -25.18 15.03
C PHE A 67 9.83 -26.71 15.10
N ASN A 68 10.70 -27.34 15.90
CA ASN A 68 10.71 -28.79 16.10
C ASN A 68 9.42 -29.28 16.76
N LYS A 69 8.92 -28.57 17.77
CA LYS A 69 7.64 -28.88 18.42
C LYS A 69 6.44 -28.76 17.47
N ALA A 70 6.46 -27.81 16.54
CA ALA A 70 5.45 -27.70 15.49
C ALA A 70 5.54 -28.88 14.49
N LYS A 71 6.76 -29.29 14.12
CA LYS A 71 6.99 -30.43 13.21
C LYS A 71 6.50 -31.75 13.81
N GLU A 72 6.83 -32.04 15.06
CA GLU A 72 6.37 -33.25 15.78
C GLU A 72 4.83 -33.31 15.88
N ALA A 73 4.18 -32.17 16.11
CA ALA A 73 2.71 -32.09 16.16
C ALA A 73 2.07 -32.42 14.80
N VAL A 74 2.67 -31.98 13.69
CA VAL A 74 2.19 -32.30 12.33
C VAL A 74 2.42 -33.77 11.98
N GLU A 75 3.59 -34.32 12.28
CA GLU A 75 3.94 -35.72 11.99
C GLU A 75 3.01 -36.70 12.74
N LYS A 76 2.67 -36.39 13.99
CA LYS A 76 1.70 -37.16 14.80
C LYS A 76 0.27 -37.12 14.26
N LEU A 77 -0.12 -36.06 13.55
CA LEU A 77 -1.43 -35.97 12.89
C LEU A 77 -1.50 -36.80 11.60
N VAL A 78 -0.37 -36.94 10.89
CA VAL A 78 -0.29 -37.71 9.63
C VAL A 78 -0.29 -39.22 9.88
N SER A 79 0.40 -39.70 10.93
CA SER A 79 0.48 -41.14 11.25
C SER A 79 -0.82 -41.77 11.78
N THR A 80 -1.86 -40.99 12.09
CA THR A 80 -3.08 -41.51 12.76
C THR A 80 -4.25 -41.77 11.78
N LYS A 81 -3.99 -41.98 10.47
CA LYS A 81 -5.09 -42.07 9.48
C LYS A 81 -4.86 -42.99 8.27
N HIS A 82 -4.80 -44.30 8.48
CA HIS A 82 -5.14 -45.28 7.42
C HIS A 82 -5.60 -46.66 7.94
N ILE A 83 -6.20 -47.45 7.03
CA ILE A 83 -7.07 -48.67 7.15
C ILE A 83 -8.55 -48.27 6.90
N ALA A 84 -9.28 -48.71 5.87
CA ALA A 84 -8.99 -49.58 4.70
C ALA A 84 -9.95 -49.17 3.51
N ASP A 85 -10.01 -49.79 2.32
CA ASP A 85 -9.42 -51.05 1.83
C ASP A 85 -9.17 -51.10 0.29
N VAL A 86 -8.59 -52.22 -0.13
CA VAL A 86 -8.17 -52.78 -1.44
C VAL A 86 -9.29 -52.96 -2.51
N LYS A 87 -9.00 -52.75 -3.83
CA LYS A 87 -8.79 -53.84 -4.84
C LYS A 87 -8.48 -53.39 -6.29
N GLU A 88 -7.35 -53.89 -6.81
CA GLU A 88 -6.91 -53.94 -8.23
C GLU A 88 -7.64 -55.08 -9.02
N PRO A 89 -7.70 -55.12 -10.38
CA PRO A 89 -6.48 -55.26 -11.20
C PRO A 89 -6.47 -54.75 -12.67
N GLN A 90 -5.25 -54.48 -13.16
CA GLN A 90 -4.62 -54.82 -14.46
C GLN A 90 -5.44 -54.86 -15.78
N GLY A 91 -4.86 -54.28 -16.86
CA GLY A 91 -5.08 -54.75 -18.23
C GLY A 91 -4.81 -53.74 -19.35
N ASN A 92 -3.85 -54.07 -20.24
CA ASN A 92 -3.50 -53.40 -21.51
C ASN A 92 -4.69 -53.01 -22.45
N THR A 93 -4.57 -52.05 -23.37
CA THR A 93 -3.92 -52.20 -24.70
C THR A 93 -3.84 -50.85 -25.44
N ALA A 94 -3.04 -50.79 -26.50
CA ALA A 94 -2.60 -49.59 -27.24
C ALA A 94 -3.61 -49.00 -28.27
N GLU A 95 -3.11 -48.02 -29.05
CA GLU A 95 -3.64 -47.45 -30.31
C GLU A 95 -4.77 -46.39 -30.22
N GLN A 96 -4.79 -45.31 -31.03
CA GLN A 96 -3.76 -44.58 -31.83
C GLN A 96 -4.41 -43.28 -32.45
N VAL A 97 -3.59 -42.41 -33.06
CA VAL A 97 -3.89 -41.33 -34.07
C VAL A 97 -4.51 -39.97 -33.63
N ALA A 98 -4.08 -38.92 -34.37
CA ALA A 98 -4.57 -37.53 -34.50
C ALA A 98 -4.23 -36.57 -33.34
N GLU A 99 -3.25 -35.66 -33.42
CA GLU A 99 -2.59 -34.92 -34.52
C GLU A 99 -3.44 -33.86 -35.26
N VAL A 100 -3.42 -32.63 -34.71
CA VAL A 100 -3.29 -31.32 -35.37
C VAL A 100 -2.93 -30.32 -34.25
N THR A 101 -1.76 -29.68 -34.11
CA THR A 101 -0.81 -29.03 -35.04
C THR A 101 -1.18 -27.57 -35.37
N SER A 102 -0.40 -26.65 -34.77
CA SER A 102 -0.19 -25.20 -35.01
C SER A 102 -0.28 -24.72 -36.47
N PRO A 103 -0.59 -23.42 -36.76
CA PRO A 103 0.22 -22.23 -36.41
C PRO A 103 -0.59 -21.04 -35.83
N ALA A 104 -0.05 -20.11 -35.04
CA ALA A 104 1.20 -19.32 -35.14
C ALA A 104 1.16 -18.19 -36.20
N ALA A 105 0.45 -17.11 -35.87
CA ALA A 105 0.65 -15.72 -36.28
C ALA A 105 0.00 -14.86 -35.18
N GLY A 106 0.49 -13.68 -34.80
CA GLY A 106 1.46 -12.83 -35.47
C GLY A 106 0.98 -11.38 -35.43
N GLU A 107 0.51 -10.90 -34.27
CA GLU A 107 0.11 -9.51 -34.06
C GLU A 107 1.16 -8.80 -33.21
N GLU A 108 2.27 -8.44 -33.87
CA GLU A 108 3.08 -7.30 -33.45
C GLU A 108 2.27 -6.00 -33.64
N THR A 109 1.33 -5.73 -32.74
CA THR A 109 0.62 -4.45 -32.76
C THR A 109 1.47 -3.39 -32.08
N THR A 110 2.43 -2.89 -32.86
CA THR A 110 2.95 -1.51 -32.86
C THR A 110 2.90 -0.78 -31.52
N LYS A 111 4.06 -0.68 -30.85
CA LYS A 111 4.32 0.33 -29.82
C LYS A 111 4.23 1.73 -30.43
N SER A 112 3.02 2.27 -30.57
CA SER A 112 2.78 3.67 -30.86
C SER A 112 3.23 4.49 -29.65
N ASN A 113 4.49 4.91 -29.67
CA ASN A 113 5.07 5.80 -28.68
C ASN A 113 4.48 7.22 -28.84
N ILE A 114 3.21 7.35 -28.48
CA ILE A 114 2.53 8.64 -28.36
C ILE A 114 3.09 9.28 -27.09
N VAL A 115 4.18 10.01 -27.26
CA VAL A 115 4.75 10.84 -26.20
C VAL A 115 3.73 11.93 -25.91
N ALA A 116 3.02 11.80 -24.78
CA ALA A 116 2.08 12.82 -24.33
C ALA A 116 2.82 14.16 -24.25
N SER A 117 2.24 15.21 -24.84
CA SER A 117 2.88 16.51 -24.91
C SER A 117 2.68 17.25 -23.58
N SER A 118 3.63 18.10 -23.17
CA SER A 118 3.54 18.83 -21.89
C SER A 118 2.24 19.62 -21.68
N ASN A 119 1.56 20.01 -22.76
CA ASN A 119 0.26 20.69 -22.73
C ASN A 119 -0.91 19.78 -22.28
N ASP A 120 -0.82 18.47 -22.52
CA ASP A 120 -1.84 17.50 -22.13
C ASP A 120 -1.88 17.36 -20.61
N PHE A 121 -0.71 17.35 -19.96
CA PHE A 121 -0.54 17.32 -18.51
C PHE A 121 -0.93 18.63 -17.79
N ALA A 122 -1.00 19.77 -18.49
CA ALA A 122 -1.58 20.99 -17.93
C ALA A 122 -3.11 20.93 -17.89
N THR A 123 -3.72 20.27 -18.88
CA THR A 123 -5.18 20.22 -19.08
C THR A 123 -5.90 19.35 -18.04
N ILE A 124 -5.22 18.36 -17.45
CA ILE A 124 -5.77 17.54 -16.34
C ILE A 124 -5.96 18.30 -15.03
N VAL A 125 -5.35 19.49 -14.86
CA VAL A 125 -5.46 20.27 -13.62
C VAL A 125 -6.76 21.08 -13.61
N ASN A 126 -7.88 20.40 -13.41
CA ASN A 126 -9.12 21.08 -13.06
C ASN A 126 -9.10 21.44 -11.56
N GLU A 127 -8.59 22.62 -11.24
CA GLU A 127 -8.45 23.13 -9.87
C GLU A 127 -9.76 23.04 -9.07
N HIS A 128 -10.91 23.25 -9.71
CA HIS A 128 -12.21 23.14 -9.05
C HIS A 128 -12.54 21.70 -8.64
N LEU A 129 -12.30 20.71 -9.51
CA LEU A 129 -12.49 19.29 -9.17
C LEU A 129 -11.48 18.80 -8.13
N ILE A 130 -10.26 19.33 -8.13
CA ILE A 130 -9.24 19.04 -7.11
C ILE A 130 -9.64 19.63 -5.75
N ALA A 131 -10.16 20.86 -5.72
CA ALA A 131 -10.63 21.51 -4.50
C ALA A 131 -11.83 20.79 -3.84
N GLN A 132 -12.64 20.06 -4.61
CA GLN A 132 -13.73 19.23 -4.08
C GLN A 132 -13.24 17.94 -3.39
N GLN A 133 -11.98 17.53 -3.56
CA GLN A 133 -11.48 16.27 -3.01
C GLN A 133 -11.20 16.35 -1.50
N LYS A 134 -11.51 15.27 -0.80
CA LYS A 134 -11.35 15.15 0.66
C LYS A 134 -9.87 15.05 1.05
N GLY A 135 -9.33 16.16 1.54
CA GLY A 135 -7.98 16.26 2.08
C GLY A 135 -6.86 16.03 1.04
N ALA A 136 -5.61 16.07 1.51
CA ALA A 136 -4.43 15.87 0.65
C ALA A 136 -4.39 14.47 0.01
N VAL A 137 -4.96 13.45 0.68
CA VAL A 137 -5.04 12.08 0.12
C VAL A 137 -5.99 12.03 -1.06
N GLY A 138 -7.18 12.65 -0.95
CA GLY A 138 -8.15 12.69 -2.06
C GLY A 138 -7.57 13.41 -3.28
N ARG A 139 -6.93 14.57 -3.08
CA ARG A 139 -6.28 15.34 -4.15
C ARG A 139 -5.19 14.54 -4.86
N PHE A 140 -4.34 13.84 -4.10
CA PHE A 140 -3.31 12.95 -4.64
C PHE A 140 -3.88 11.78 -5.45
N MET A 141 -4.92 11.10 -4.96
CA MET A 141 -5.55 9.98 -5.68
C MET A 141 -6.23 10.45 -6.98
N PHE A 142 -6.96 11.57 -6.94
CA PHE A 142 -7.61 12.15 -8.11
C PHE A 142 -6.60 12.54 -9.19
N LEU A 143 -5.49 13.19 -8.82
CA LEU A 143 -4.42 13.54 -9.75
C LEU A 143 -3.76 12.30 -10.39
N LEU A 144 -3.58 11.21 -9.63
CA LEU A 144 -3.08 9.95 -10.17
C LEU A 144 -4.07 9.29 -11.15
N GLN A 145 -5.37 9.32 -10.87
CA GLN A 145 -6.42 8.84 -11.78
C GLN A 145 -6.44 9.65 -13.08
N SER A 146 -6.39 11.00 -12.99
CA SER A 146 -6.33 11.87 -14.18
C SER A 146 -5.06 11.63 -15.00
N LEU A 147 -3.92 11.35 -14.34
CA LEU A 147 -2.69 10.97 -15.03
C LEU A 147 -2.76 9.62 -15.72
N ALA A 148 -3.42 8.62 -15.12
CA ALA A 148 -3.62 7.32 -15.76
C ALA A 148 -4.47 7.44 -17.04
N GLN A 149 -5.49 8.30 -17.03
CA GLN A 149 -6.34 8.55 -18.20
C GLN A 149 -5.59 9.21 -19.36
N VAL A 150 -4.62 10.09 -19.08
CA VAL A 150 -3.81 10.76 -20.13
C VAL A 150 -2.61 9.91 -20.58
N ALA A 151 -1.93 9.23 -19.67
CA ALA A 151 -0.77 8.41 -19.99
C ALA A 151 -1.14 7.05 -20.61
N GLY A 152 -2.35 6.54 -20.36
CA GLY A 152 -2.80 5.23 -20.85
C GLY A 152 -1.82 4.12 -20.45
N ASP A 153 -1.39 3.31 -21.42
CA ASP A 153 -0.41 2.23 -21.20
C ASP A 153 0.93 2.74 -20.66
N SER A 154 1.33 3.99 -20.96
CA SER A 154 2.56 4.59 -20.43
C SER A 154 2.50 4.81 -18.92
N PHE A 155 1.31 4.76 -18.31
CA PHE A 155 1.16 4.82 -16.86
C PHE A 155 1.83 3.66 -16.12
N GLU A 156 2.14 2.53 -16.78
CA GLU A 156 2.93 1.44 -16.17
C GLU A 156 4.30 1.92 -15.62
N GLN A 157 4.85 3.00 -16.18
CA GLN A 157 6.11 3.57 -15.73
C GLN A 157 6.09 4.06 -14.27
N VAL A 158 4.93 4.29 -13.65
CA VAL A 158 4.85 4.63 -12.21
C VAL A 158 5.45 3.55 -11.31
N LEU A 159 5.52 2.29 -11.76
CA LEU A 159 6.18 1.20 -11.04
C LEU A 159 7.70 1.42 -10.85
N GLN A 160 8.32 2.30 -11.64
CA GLN A 160 9.73 2.67 -11.49
C GLN A 160 9.95 3.68 -10.36
N VAL A 161 8.90 4.41 -9.96
CA VAL A 161 8.95 5.44 -8.91
C VAL A 161 8.93 4.77 -7.54
N GLN A 162 10.07 4.80 -6.86
CA GLN A 162 10.28 4.14 -5.58
C GLN A 162 11.21 4.95 -4.67
N GLY A 163 10.98 4.87 -3.36
CA GLY A 163 11.83 5.48 -2.35
C GLY A 163 12.97 4.56 -1.91
N LYS A 164 13.96 5.11 -1.21
CA LYS A 164 15.02 4.31 -0.57
C LYS A 164 14.42 3.27 0.38
N GLY A 165 14.36 2.02 -0.07
CA GLY A 165 13.73 0.91 0.66
C GLY A 165 12.21 1.02 0.81
N ARG A 166 11.50 1.73 -0.09
CA ARG A 166 10.04 1.86 -0.06
C ARG A 166 9.43 1.73 -1.45
N LEU A 167 8.66 0.67 -1.65
CA LEU A 167 7.81 0.49 -2.82
C LEU A 167 6.64 1.49 -2.76
N TYR A 168 6.50 2.35 -3.76
CA TYR A 168 5.39 3.32 -3.81
C TYR A 168 4.18 2.81 -4.60
N PHE A 169 4.42 2.17 -5.74
CA PHE A 169 3.39 1.62 -6.60
C PHE A 169 3.57 0.11 -6.79
N ALA A 170 2.48 -0.62 -7.00
CA ALA A 170 2.48 -2.05 -7.28
C ALA A 170 1.28 -2.46 -8.15
N ARG A 171 1.30 -3.68 -8.69
CA ARG A 171 0.13 -4.26 -9.39
C ARG A 171 -0.86 -4.96 -8.45
N SER A 172 -0.50 -5.12 -7.17
CA SER A 172 -1.40 -5.69 -6.15
C SER A 172 -1.27 -5.00 -4.79
N LYS A 173 -2.35 -5.09 -4.01
CA LYS A 173 -2.37 -4.66 -2.60
C LYS A 173 -1.34 -5.43 -1.75
N GLN A 174 -1.16 -6.72 -2.06
CA GLN A 174 -0.32 -7.65 -1.32
C GLN A 174 1.17 -7.29 -1.43
N GLU A 175 1.65 -6.89 -2.61
CA GLU A 175 3.03 -6.42 -2.81
C GLU A 175 3.37 -5.22 -1.90
N LEU A 176 2.47 -4.23 -1.82
CA LEU A 176 2.67 -3.07 -0.94
C LEU A 176 2.69 -3.44 0.55
N LEU A 177 1.84 -4.39 0.97
CA LEU A 177 1.83 -4.87 2.36
C LEU A 177 3.03 -5.75 2.70
N ALA A 178 3.51 -6.55 1.74
CA ALA A 178 4.74 -7.34 1.88
C ALA A 178 5.98 -6.43 2.00
N ALA A 179 6.03 -5.34 1.23
CA ALA A 179 7.07 -4.32 1.36
C ALA A 179 6.92 -3.48 2.64
N SER A 180 5.70 -3.15 3.07
CA SER A 180 5.43 -2.44 4.31
C SER A 180 3.99 -2.62 4.81
N GLN A 181 3.83 -3.27 5.97
CA GLN A 181 2.52 -3.50 6.60
C GLN A 181 1.77 -2.20 6.93
N SER A 182 2.48 -1.08 7.12
CA SER A 182 1.90 0.23 7.38
C SER A 182 1.69 1.08 6.12
N ALA A 183 1.84 0.53 4.91
CA ALA A 183 1.71 1.30 3.65
C ALA A 183 0.35 1.98 3.44
N ASN A 184 -0.73 1.50 4.07
CA ASN A 184 -2.11 1.89 3.78
C ASN A 184 -2.39 1.95 2.25
N PRO A 185 -2.34 0.79 1.57
CA PRO A 185 -2.44 0.72 0.12
C PRO A 185 -3.86 1.03 -0.36
N LYS A 186 -3.99 1.92 -1.34
CA LYS A 186 -5.24 2.22 -2.06
C LYS A 186 -5.07 1.95 -3.55
N GLN A 187 -6.10 1.42 -4.18
CA GLN A 187 -6.15 1.26 -5.63
C GLN A 187 -6.39 2.64 -6.26
N ILE A 188 -5.78 2.89 -7.42
CA ILE A 188 -6.08 4.07 -8.24
C ILE A 188 -7.27 3.68 -9.11
N GLU A 189 -8.38 4.42 -8.98
CA GLU A 189 -9.63 4.17 -9.72
C GLU A 189 -9.37 4.08 -11.24
N ASP A 190 -10.17 3.27 -11.93
CA ASP A 190 -10.02 2.93 -13.35
C ASP A 190 -8.69 2.23 -13.75
N THR A 191 -7.87 1.80 -12.77
CA THR A 191 -6.60 1.09 -13.05
C THR A 191 -6.42 -0.19 -12.23
N THR A 192 -5.43 -1.00 -12.62
CA THR A 192 -4.95 -2.16 -11.84
C THR A 192 -3.88 -1.79 -10.80
N TYR A 193 -3.46 -0.52 -10.75
CA TYR A 193 -2.34 -0.08 -9.93
C TYR A 193 -2.75 0.32 -8.52
N TRP A 194 -1.88 0.01 -7.56
CA TRP A 194 -2.03 0.34 -6.15
C TRP A 194 -0.93 1.31 -5.72
N VAL A 195 -1.26 2.23 -4.82
CA VAL A 195 -0.32 3.22 -4.26
C VAL A 195 -0.37 3.22 -2.72
N THR A 196 0.79 3.40 -2.08
CA THR A 196 0.92 3.61 -0.63
C THR A 196 0.47 5.02 -0.22
N THR A 197 -0.53 5.11 0.66
CA THR A 197 -1.10 6.41 1.07
C THR A 197 -0.64 6.90 2.44
N ASN A 198 0.04 6.06 3.24
CA ASN A 198 0.69 6.44 4.49
C ASN A 198 2.03 7.17 4.26
N ASN A 199 1.91 8.37 3.72
CA ASN A 199 3.00 9.32 3.47
C ASN A 199 2.50 10.73 3.81
N ASN A 200 3.32 11.59 4.40
CA ASN A 200 2.92 12.98 4.66
C ASN A 200 2.74 13.78 3.35
N THR A 201 2.08 14.95 3.43
CA THR A 201 1.74 15.76 2.25
C THR A 201 2.97 16.15 1.42
N ALA A 202 4.10 16.49 2.06
CA ALA A 202 5.35 16.78 1.36
C ALA A 202 5.89 15.57 0.57
N LYS A 203 5.81 14.36 1.12
CA LYS A 203 6.22 13.13 0.43
C LYS A 203 5.24 12.77 -0.70
N LYS A 204 3.93 12.97 -0.53
CA LYS A 204 2.95 12.80 -1.63
C LYS A 204 3.26 13.71 -2.82
N ARG A 205 3.59 15.00 -2.57
CA ARG A 205 4.03 15.93 -3.61
C ARG A 205 5.29 15.47 -4.34
N ASN A 206 6.30 14.97 -3.61
CA ASN A 206 7.51 14.46 -4.25
C ASN A 206 7.25 13.21 -5.09
N ILE A 207 6.45 12.25 -4.59
CA ILE A 207 6.05 11.05 -5.34
C ILE A 207 5.31 11.45 -6.63
N LEU A 208 4.35 12.39 -6.54
CA LEU A 208 3.64 12.86 -7.73
C LEU A 208 4.57 13.60 -8.71
N LYS A 209 5.53 14.39 -8.21
CA LYS A 209 6.55 15.04 -9.07
C LYS A 209 7.40 13.99 -9.80
N GLU A 210 7.87 12.97 -9.10
CA GLU A 210 8.66 11.87 -9.68
C GLU A 210 7.85 11.11 -10.75
N VAL A 211 6.56 10.81 -10.49
CA VAL A 211 5.63 10.25 -11.49
C VAL A 211 5.48 11.15 -12.72
N LEU A 212 5.24 12.45 -12.52
CA LEU A 212 5.06 13.40 -13.63
C LEU A 212 6.31 13.47 -14.53
N LEU A 213 7.50 13.58 -13.92
CA LEU A 213 8.77 13.58 -14.65
C LEU A 213 9.00 12.25 -15.39
N GLN A 214 8.68 11.11 -14.76
CA GLN A 214 8.80 9.79 -15.37
C GLN A 214 7.88 9.60 -16.58
N LEU A 215 6.70 10.24 -16.58
CA LEU A 215 5.75 10.25 -17.69
C LEU A 215 6.07 11.32 -18.76
N GLY A 216 7.17 12.05 -18.63
CA GLY A 216 7.64 13.03 -19.63
C GLY A 216 7.07 14.45 -19.46
N CYS A 217 6.42 14.77 -18.33
CA CYS A 217 5.94 16.12 -18.05
C CYS A 217 7.09 17.07 -17.65
N ASP A 218 7.08 18.30 -18.19
CA ASP A 218 8.07 19.33 -17.85
C ASP A 218 8.11 19.65 -16.35
N GLU A 219 9.30 19.88 -15.81
CA GLU A 219 9.49 20.15 -14.36
C GLU A 219 8.70 21.39 -13.89
N SER A 220 8.57 22.43 -14.72
CA SER A 220 7.79 23.64 -14.41
C SER A 220 6.30 23.35 -14.25
N VAL A 221 5.74 22.54 -15.14
CA VAL A 221 4.33 22.09 -15.11
C VAL A 221 4.13 21.16 -13.92
N ALA A 222 5.03 20.20 -13.70
CA ALA A 222 4.99 19.30 -12.56
C ALA A 222 5.02 20.05 -11.21
N LEU A 223 5.88 21.07 -11.08
CA LEU A 223 5.93 21.95 -9.91
C LEU A 223 4.66 22.81 -9.74
N SER A 224 3.88 23.04 -10.78
CA SER A 224 2.55 23.65 -10.66
C SER A 224 1.53 22.64 -10.15
N ILE A 225 1.44 21.47 -10.78
CA ILE A 225 0.49 20.40 -10.44
C ILE A 225 0.58 20.01 -8.96
N VAL A 226 1.79 19.77 -8.45
CA VAL A 226 1.96 19.27 -7.08
C VAL A 226 1.59 20.29 -5.99
N LYS A 227 1.44 21.58 -6.31
CA LYS A 227 0.97 22.59 -5.33
C LYS A 227 -0.49 22.38 -4.91
N HIS A 228 -1.27 21.66 -5.73
CA HIS A 228 -2.67 21.35 -5.43
C HIS A 228 -2.83 20.11 -4.51
N ILE A 229 -1.76 19.59 -3.90
CA ILE A 229 -1.80 18.59 -2.81
C ILE A 229 -1.54 19.24 -1.45
#